data_AF-A0A9W4SV24-F1
#
_entry.id   AF-A0A9W4SV24-F1
#
_cell.length_a   1.000
_cell.length_b   1.000
_cell.length_c   1.000
_cell.angle_alpha   90.00
_cell.angle_beta   90.00
_cell.angle_gamma   90.00
#
_symmetry.space_group_name_H-M   'P 1'
#
loop_
_entity.id
_entity.type
_entity.pdbx_description
1 polymer ?
#
loop_
_entity_poly.entity_id
_entity_poly.type
_entity_poly.pdbx_seq_one_letter_code
_entity_poly.pdbx_strand_id
1 'polypeptide(L)'
;MELFDLFKNPLNIKHRFLQTTPQMNQIGYNKLAMCYKNGKIRMNKLYKQEVTYEEPRNTSGRTCRNISIEENREILHKRTCSRATNEEVNKLQPLIEQNEKPTSEQLEMNAQNTKCN
;
A
#
# COMPACT_ATOMS: atom_id res chain seq x y z
N MET A 1 22.07 -25.76 -8.12
CA MET A 1 21.18 -26.49 -9.05
C MET A 1 19.98 -27.15 -8.37
N GLU A 2 20.01 -27.43 -7.06
CA GLU A 2 18.94 -28.19 -6.36
C GLU A 2 17.50 -27.67 -6.52
N LEU A 3 17.27 -26.36 -6.56
CA LEU A 3 15.90 -25.83 -6.65
C LEU A 3 15.20 -26.22 -7.96
N PHE A 4 15.93 -26.30 -9.07
CA PHE A 4 15.33 -26.67 -10.35
C PHE A 4 14.93 -28.14 -10.38
N ASP A 5 15.58 -28.99 -9.59
CA ASP A 5 15.26 -30.42 -9.48
C ASP A 5 13.89 -30.66 -8.80
N LEU A 6 13.43 -29.71 -7.99
CA LEU A 6 12.07 -29.71 -7.45
C LEU A 6 11.00 -29.66 -8.56
N PHE A 7 11.24 -28.89 -9.62
CA PHE A 7 10.27 -28.64 -10.68
C PHE A 7 10.39 -29.60 -11.87
N LYS A 8 11.46 -30.40 -11.95
CA LYS A 8 11.64 -31.40 -13.01
C LYS A 8 10.65 -32.57 -12.93
N ASN A 9 10.12 -32.86 -11.74
CA ASN A 9 9.21 -33.99 -11.54
C ASN A 9 7.97 -33.53 -10.75
N PRO A 10 6.75 -33.64 -11.31
CA PRO A 10 5.53 -33.05 -10.73
C PRO A 10 5.13 -33.63 -9.37
N LEU A 11 5.69 -34.79 -8.97
CA LEU A 11 5.37 -35.47 -7.71
C LEU A 11 6.59 -35.57 -6.77
N ASN A 12 7.49 -34.58 -6.81
CA ASN A 12 8.70 -34.58 -5.99
C ASN A 12 8.45 -34.17 -4.52
N ILE A 13 7.46 -34.79 -3.87
CA ILE A 13 7.05 -34.49 -2.48
C ILE A 13 8.18 -34.82 -1.49
N LYS A 14 9.07 -35.75 -1.86
CA LYS A 14 10.24 -36.14 -1.08
C LYS A 14 11.40 -35.14 -1.17
N HIS A 15 11.28 -34.05 -1.93
CA HIS A 15 12.33 -33.06 -2.03
C HIS A 15 12.62 -32.39 -0.68
N ARG A 16 13.91 -32.15 -0.35
CA ARG A 16 14.35 -31.57 0.92
C ARG A 16 13.56 -30.30 1.31
N PHE A 17 13.37 -29.38 0.38
CA PHE A 17 12.59 -28.14 0.60
C PHE A 17 11.13 -28.38 0.99
N LEU A 18 10.52 -29.44 0.48
CA LEU A 18 9.13 -29.77 0.79
C LEU A 18 9.02 -30.52 2.12
N GLN A 19 9.99 -31.39 2.45
CA GLN A 19 9.98 -32.14 3.70
C GLN A 19 10.05 -31.24 4.95
N THR A 20 10.78 -30.13 4.88
CA THR A 20 10.88 -29.17 5.99
C THR A 20 9.66 -28.25 6.14
N THR A 21 8.68 -28.34 5.24
CA THR A 21 7.56 -27.41 5.17
C THR A 21 6.40 -27.91 6.05
N PRO A 22 6.08 -27.26 7.18
CA PRO A 22 5.04 -27.73 8.09
C PRO A 22 3.62 -27.67 7.50
N GLN A 23 3.44 -26.93 6.41
CA GLN A 23 2.18 -26.80 5.68
C GLN A 23 1.94 -27.94 4.67
N MET A 24 2.89 -28.87 4.49
CA MET A 24 2.73 -30.05 3.63
C MET A 24 1.88 -31.15 4.30
N ASN A 25 0.72 -30.76 4.80
CA ASN A 25 -0.27 -31.64 5.42
C ASN A 25 -1.65 -31.41 4.76
N GLN A 26 -2.61 -32.27 5.08
CA GLN A 26 -3.94 -32.19 4.47
C GLN A 26 -4.61 -30.83 4.66
N ILE A 27 -4.42 -30.19 5.82
CA ILE A 27 -4.99 -28.88 6.12
C ILE A 27 -4.37 -27.81 5.21
N GLY A 28 -3.05 -27.83 5.02
CA GLY A 28 -2.35 -26.93 4.11
C GLY A 28 -2.78 -27.10 2.66
N TYR A 29 -2.92 -28.34 2.20
CA TYR A 29 -3.44 -28.61 0.85
C TYR A 29 -4.88 -28.12 0.67
N ASN A 30 -5.75 -28.35 1.66
CA ASN A 30 -7.13 -27.85 1.63
C ASN A 30 -7.15 -26.31 1.55
N LYS A 31 -6.32 -25.63 2.35
CA LYS A 31 -6.17 -24.16 2.28
C LYS A 31 -5.69 -23.71 0.91
N LEU A 32 -4.69 -24.38 0.34
CA LEU A 32 -4.17 -24.04 -0.99
C LEU A 32 -5.24 -24.19 -2.08
N ALA A 33 -6.00 -25.29 -2.04
CA ALA A 33 -7.10 -25.51 -2.96
C ALA A 33 -8.22 -24.46 -2.81
N MET A 34 -8.52 -24.03 -1.58
CA MET A 34 -9.45 -22.93 -1.33
C MET A 34 -8.94 -21.59 -1.85
N CYS A 35 -7.65 -21.28 -1.64
CA CYS A 35 -7.04 -20.06 -2.16
C CYS A 35 -7.17 -19.96 -3.68
N TYR A 36 -6.97 -21.07 -4.40
CA TYR A 36 -7.16 -21.10 -5.86
C TYR A 36 -8.61 -20.77 -6.26
N LYS A 37 -9.60 -21.41 -5.62
CA LYS A 37 -11.02 -21.14 -5.89
C LYS A 37 -11.38 -19.68 -5.62
N ASN A 38 -10.95 -19.15 -4.49
CA ASN A 38 -11.19 -17.76 -4.09
C ASN A 38 -10.49 -16.78 -5.06
N GLY A 39 -9.26 -17.10 -5.45
CA GLY A 39 -8.49 -16.34 -6.42
C GLY A 39 -9.20 -16.26 -7.77
N LYS A 40 -9.74 -17.37 -8.27
CA LYS A 40 -10.50 -17.41 -9.53
C LYS A 40 -11.73 -16.49 -9.48
N ILE A 41 -12.49 -16.53 -8.39
CA ILE A 41 -13.66 -15.66 -8.19
C ILE A 41 -13.24 -14.20 -8.19
N ARG A 42 -12.18 -13.87 -7.43
CA ARG A 42 -11.66 -12.50 -7.35
C ARG A 42 -11.16 -11.99 -8.70
N MET A 43 -10.44 -12.82 -9.46
CA MET A 43 -9.93 -12.42 -10.78
C MET A 43 -11.06 -12.14 -11.77
N ASN A 44 -12.10 -12.96 -11.79
CA ASN A 44 -13.27 -12.70 -12.63
C ASN A 44 -13.95 -11.37 -12.27
N LYS A 45 -14.09 -11.09 -10.96
CA LYS A 45 -14.63 -9.81 -10.49
C LYS A 45 -13.77 -8.62 -10.92
N LEU A 46 -12.44 -8.71 -10.78
CA LEU A 46 -11.52 -7.67 -11.24
C LEU A 46 -11.60 -7.46 -12.74
N TYR A 47 -11.66 -8.54 -13.52
CA TYR A 47 -11.80 -8.45 -14.98
C TYR A 47 -13.08 -7.69 -15.39
N LYS A 48 -14.22 -8.02 -14.77
CA LYS A 48 -15.48 -7.31 -15.01
C LYS A 48 -15.45 -5.84 -14.60
N GLN A 49 -14.69 -5.51 -13.57
CA GLN A 49 -14.58 -4.13 -13.07
C GLN A 49 -13.60 -3.27 -13.86
N GLU A 50 -12.46 -3.83 -14.25
CA GLU A 50 -11.32 -3.06 -14.79
C GLU A 50 -11.14 -3.20 -16.31
N VAL A 51 -11.67 -4.27 -16.91
CA VAL A 51 -11.50 -4.54 -18.35
C VAL A 51 -12.82 -4.36 -19.10
N THR A 52 -13.90 -5.01 -18.66
CA THR A 52 -15.20 -4.91 -19.37
C THR A 52 -16.11 -3.81 -18.83
N TYR A 53 -15.80 -3.25 -17.65
CA TYR A 53 -16.56 -2.19 -16.98
C TYR A 53 -18.06 -2.52 -16.75
N GLU A 54 -18.41 -3.81 -16.68
CA GLU A 54 -19.77 -4.30 -16.42
C GLU A 54 -20.21 -4.08 -14.97
N GLU A 55 -19.26 -4.17 -14.03
CA GLU A 55 -19.52 -4.03 -12.60
C GLU A 55 -18.76 -2.82 -12.03
N PRO A 56 -19.36 -2.02 -11.13
CA PRO A 56 -18.66 -0.91 -10.51
C PRO A 56 -17.56 -1.40 -9.55
N ARG A 57 -16.49 -0.63 -9.45
CA ARG A 57 -15.37 -0.89 -8.53
C ARG A 57 -15.81 -0.67 -7.08
N ASN A 58 -16.14 -1.74 -6.38
CA ASN A 58 -16.41 -1.70 -4.95
C ASN A 58 -15.09 -1.89 -4.17
N THR A 59 -14.29 -0.83 -4.10
CA THR A 59 -13.11 -0.76 -3.21
C THR A 59 -13.48 0.03 -1.97
N SER A 60 -13.25 -0.53 -0.78
CA SER A 60 -13.29 0.15 0.52
C SER A 60 -11.87 0.36 1.07
N GLY A 61 -11.63 1.42 1.85
CA GLY A 61 -10.32 1.74 2.46
C GLY A 61 -9.35 2.52 1.56
N ARG A 62 -8.03 2.38 1.77
CA ARG A 62 -6.98 3.19 1.10
C ARG A 62 -7.01 3.19 -0.43
N THR A 63 -7.68 2.21 -1.04
CA THR A 63 -7.81 2.05 -2.50
C THR A 63 -9.15 2.55 -3.05
N CYS A 64 -10.01 3.16 -2.22
CA CYS A 64 -11.19 3.89 -2.68
C CYS A 64 -10.75 5.05 -3.57
N ARG A 65 -11.08 5.03 -4.87
CA ARG A 65 -11.25 6.29 -5.61
C ARG A 65 -12.68 6.78 -5.41
N ASN A 66 -12.98 7.26 -4.20
CA ASN A 66 -14.23 7.96 -3.89
C ASN A 66 -14.11 9.43 -4.29
N ILE A 67 -13.88 9.70 -5.57
CA ILE A 67 -13.92 11.06 -6.12
C ILE A 67 -14.65 10.97 -7.46
N SER A 68 -15.81 11.62 -7.56
CA SER A 68 -16.38 11.97 -8.86
C SER A 68 -15.39 12.91 -9.53
N ILE A 69 -14.67 12.43 -10.55
CA ILE A 69 -13.81 13.30 -11.35
C ILE A 69 -14.73 14.03 -12.32
N GLU A 70 -15.35 15.10 -11.84
CA GLU A 70 -15.92 16.09 -12.74
C GLU A 70 -14.75 16.96 -13.23
N GLU A 71 -14.18 16.58 -14.37
CA GLU A 71 -13.12 17.37 -14.99
C GLU A 71 -13.72 18.70 -15.50
N ASN A 72 -13.56 19.76 -14.70
CA ASN A 72 -13.84 21.11 -15.17
C ASN A 72 -12.99 21.41 -16.41
N ARG A 73 -13.61 21.91 -17.50
CA ARG A 73 -12.93 22.24 -18.78
C ARG A 73 -11.66 23.09 -18.59
N GLU A 74 -11.63 23.94 -17.57
CA GLU A 74 -10.49 24.80 -17.22
C GLU A 74 -9.27 24.02 -16.67
N ILE A 75 -9.49 22.87 -16.02
CA ILE A 75 -8.42 22.00 -15.49
C ILE A 75 -7.70 21.29 -16.66
N LEU A 76 -8.42 20.96 -17.73
CA LEU A 76 -7.86 20.41 -18.95
C LEU A 76 -6.92 21.43 -19.63
N HIS A 77 -7.35 22.69 -19.72
CA HIS A 77 -6.59 23.78 -20.35
C HIS A 77 -5.36 24.20 -19.52
N LYS A 78 -5.45 24.13 -18.19
CA LYS A 78 -4.28 24.30 -17.30
C LYS A 78 -3.25 23.21 -17.53
N ARG A 79 -3.62 21.95 -17.73
CA ARG A 79 -2.64 20.87 -17.99
C ARG A 79 -1.92 21.02 -19.33
N THR A 80 -2.58 21.54 -20.37
CA THR A 80 -1.93 21.86 -21.65
C THR A 80 -0.97 23.06 -21.55
N CYS A 81 -1.21 24.01 -20.64
CA CYS A 81 -0.35 25.19 -20.45
C CYS A 81 0.71 25.03 -19.33
N SER A 82 0.50 24.18 -18.32
CA SER A 82 1.44 24.01 -17.18
C SER A 82 2.70 23.22 -17.54
N ARG A 83 2.78 22.64 -18.74
CA ARG A 83 4.07 22.20 -19.31
C ARG A 83 5.04 23.37 -19.48
N ALA A 84 4.55 24.62 -19.47
CA ALA A 84 5.34 25.83 -19.58
C ALA A 84 5.69 26.52 -18.24
N THR A 85 5.10 26.15 -17.09
CA THR A 85 5.26 26.93 -15.82
C THR A 85 5.89 26.17 -14.66
N ASN A 86 6.49 25.00 -14.90
CA ASN A 86 7.41 24.36 -13.94
C ASN A 86 8.66 25.23 -13.63
N GLU A 87 8.82 26.36 -14.34
CA GLU A 87 9.85 27.38 -14.11
C GLU A 87 9.56 28.32 -12.94
N GLU A 88 8.36 28.30 -12.35
CA GLU A 88 8.05 28.99 -11.08
C GLU A 88 8.13 28.04 -9.88
N VAL A 89 9.19 27.25 -9.83
CA VAL A 89 10.24 27.44 -8.81
C VAL A 89 9.68 27.75 -7.43
N ASN A 90 9.91 26.84 -6.48
CA ASN A 90 11.16 26.81 -5.69
C ASN A 90 11.41 28.08 -4.85
N LYS A 91 10.52 29.08 -4.86
CA LYS A 91 10.68 30.37 -4.14
C LYS A 91 10.09 30.37 -2.73
N LEU A 92 9.23 29.41 -2.38
CA LEU A 92 8.41 29.48 -1.14
C LEU A 92 8.68 28.35 -0.13
N GLN A 93 9.71 27.53 -0.33
CA GLN A 93 10.17 26.50 0.62
C GLN A 93 10.57 26.97 2.06
N PRO A 94 10.90 28.23 2.41
CA PRO A 94 11.50 28.54 3.72
C PRO A 94 10.55 28.90 4.88
N LEU A 95 9.23 28.67 4.81
CA LEU A 95 8.28 29.11 5.88
C LEU A 95 7.83 28.01 6.88
N ILE A 96 8.45 26.82 6.87
CA ILE A 96 7.98 25.65 7.66
C ILE A 96 8.70 25.49 9.04
N GLU A 97 9.74 26.26 9.36
CA GLU A 97 10.58 26.04 10.56
C GLU A 97 10.08 26.62 11.92
N GLN A 98 8.79 26.87 12.14
CA GLN A 98 8.33 27.54 13.38
C GLN A 98 7.43 26.75 14.34
N ASN A 99 7.43 25.42 14.35
CA ASN A 99 6.74 24.68 15.43
C ASN A 99 7.51 23.43 15.89
N GLU A 100 8.50 23.61 16.77
CA GLU A 100 9.05 22.51 17.59
C GLU A 100 8.56 22.57 19.05
N LYS A 101 8.37 21.38 19.62
CA LYS A 101 7.94 21.06 20.99
C LYS A 101 8.92 21.62 22.04
N PRO A 102 8.47 22.06 23.23
CA PRO A 102 9.39 22.56 24.27
C PRO A 102 10.33 21.45 24.79
N THR A 103 11.61 21.78 24.87
CA THR A 103 12.72 20.93 25.34
C THR A 103 12.70 20.77 26.86
N SER A 104 13.28 19.65 27.33
CA SER A 104 13.35 19.18 28.73
C SER A 104 13.80 20.20 29.78
N GLU A 105 14.45 21.31 29.40
CA GLU A 105 14.94 22.37 30.30
C GLU A 105 13.81 23.23 30.90
N GLN A 106 12.61 23.28 30.29
CA GLN A 106 11.49 24.07 30.84
C GLN A 106 10.70 23.35 31.96
N LEU A 107 10.95 22.07 32.22
CA LEU A 107 10.31 21.33 33.32
C LEU A 107 11.06 21.49 34.65
N GLU A 108 12.35 21.83 34.64
CA GLU A 108 13.16 21.91 35.87
C GLU A 108 12.99 23.24 36.64
N MET A 109 12.69 24.37 35.97
CA MET A 109 12.44 25.63 36.68
C MET A 109 11.15 25.63 37.53
N ASN A 110 10.19 24.76 37.23
CA ASN A 110 8.94 24.68 37.99
C ASN A 110 9.04 23.79 39.24
N ALA A 111 10.12 23.02 39.38
CA ALA A 111 10.34 22.15 40.54
C ALA A 111 11.17 22.80 41.67
N GLN A 112 11.79 23.95 41.43
CA GLN A 112 12.65 24.64 42.42
C GLN A 112 11.97 25.81 43.14
N ASN A 113 10.84 26.33 42.62
CA ASN A 113 10.10 27.42 43.26
C ASN A 113 9.14 26.96 44.39
N THR A 114 9.19 25.68 44.78
CA THR A 114 8.42 25.09 45.91
C THR A 114 9.21 25.01 47.23
N LYS A 115 10.34 25.69 47.40
CA LYS A 115 11.02 25.80 48.71
C LYS A 115 11.50 27.23 49.00
N CYS A 116 11.02 27.77 50.13
CA CYS A 116 11.30 29.10 50.73
C CYS A 116 10.64 30.27 49.96
N ASN A 117 9.66 31.01 50.50
CA ASN A 117 9.40 31.51 51.86
C ASN A 117 7.89 31.52 52.15
#